data_AF-I6ZH89-F1
#
_entry.id   AF-I6ZH89-F1
#
_cell.length_a   1.000
_cell.length_b   1.000
_cell.length_c   1.000
_cell.angle_alpha   90.00
_cell.angle_beta   90.00
_cell.angle_gamma   90.00
#
_symmetry.space_group_name_H-M   'P 1'
#
loop_
_entity.id
_entity.type
_entity.pdbx_description
1 polymer ?
#
loop_
_entity_poly.entity_id
_entity_poly.type
_entity_poly.pdbx_seq_one_letter_code
_entity_poly.pdbx_strand_id
1 'polypeptide(L)'
;MSKRNEQQMSYDVFALVYTSFINKVVKDGVGKDREKMFRIGVRIGERLADDFFFTASPGKPMSLAEISKDVSETFFPHYFSFRPTYNQGIIALKKFPMLQYTRKEKKCLEMICGILKGVYNHVSKEDIWFEASEDSGEYCIIVRDAGCAMDPVVMKFSDDLGEKN
;
A
#
# COMPACT_ATOMS: atom_id res chain seq x y z
N MET A 1 26.64 18.26 -1.21
CA MET A 1 25.71 19.07 -0.38
C MET A 1 24.30 18.57 -0.66
N SER A 2 23.65 17.96 0.32
CA SER A 2 22.27 17.44 0.18
C SER A 2 21.29 18.61 0.26
N LYS A 3 20.61 18.91 -0.84
CA LYS A 3 19.45 19.82 -0.81
C LYS A 3 18.37 19.11 0.02
N ARG A 4 18.18 19.52 1.27
CA ARG A 4 16.97 19.15 2.01
C ARG A 4 15.78 19.71 1.22
N ASN A 5 14.91 18.82 0.76
CA ASN A 5 13.65 19.21 0.14
C ASN A 5 12.80 19.94 1.20
N GLU A 6 12.78 21.26 1.15
CA GLU A 6 11.98 22.13 2.03
C GLU A 6 10.46 21.88 1.91
N GLN A 7 10.03 21.04 0.96
CA GLN A 7 8.64 20.63 0.74
C GLN A 7 8.25 19.32 1.44
N GLN A 8 9.18 18.63 2.12
CA GLN A 8 8.86 17.35 2.76
C GLN A 8 8.12 17.60 4.09
N MET A 9 6.82 17.38 4.07
CA MET A 9 5.97 17.41 5.27
C MET A 9 6.52 16.42 6.32
N SER A 10 6.50 16.81 7.59
CA SER A 10 6.85 15.89 8.69
C SER A 10 5.92 14.69 8.65
N TYR A 11 6.52 13.50 8.72
CA TYR A 11 5.83 12.22 8.69
C TYR A 11 4.69 12.14 9.71
N ASP A 12 4.95 12.60 10.93
CA ASP A 12 3.96 12.55 12.02
C ASP A 12 2.75 13.44 11.73
N VAL A 13 2.98 14.61 11.11
CA VAL A 13 1.89 15.50 10.73
C VAL A 13 1.03 14.84 9.65
N PHE A 14 1.65 14.19 8.66
CA PHE A 14 0.90 13.49 7.61
C PHE A 14 0.11 12.31 8.18
N ALA A 15 0.73 11.50 9.04
CA ALA A 15 0.07 10.38 9.71
C ALA A 15 -1.12 10.83 10.57
N LEU A 16 -1.00 11.95 11.28
CA LEU A 16 -2.08 12.54 12.08
C LEU A 16 -3.22 13.09 11.21
N VAL A 17 -2.91 13.80 10.12
CA VAL A 17 -3.91 14.30 9.16
C VAL A 17 -4.66 13.15 8.50
N TYR A 18 -3.91 12.14 8.06
CA TYR A 18 -4.47 10.92 7.46
C TYR A 18 -5.41 10.18 8.41
N THR A 19 -4.97 9.98 9.66
CA THR A 19 -5.77 9.35 10.71
C THR A 19 -7.02 10.16 11.02
N SER A 20 -6.89 11.48 11.12
CA SER A 20 -8.01 12.41 11.34
C SER A 20 -9.06 12.30 10.23
N PHE A 21 -8.61 12.28 8.97
CA PHE A 21 -9.48 12.10 7.81
C PHE A 21 -10.22 10.76 7.85
N ILE A 22 -9.49 9.65 8.09
CA ILE A 22 -10.09 8.32 8.23
C ILE A 22 -11.17 8.32 9.32
N ASN A 23 -10.85 8.88 10.48
CA ASN A 23 -11.78 8.93 11.59
C ASN A 23 -13.05 9.71 11.27
N LYS A 24 -12.92 10.83 10.55
CA LYS A 24 -14.06 11.63 10.11
C LYS A 24 -14.94 10.86 9.11
N VAL A 25 -14.34 10.27 8.07
CA VAL A 25 -15.08 9.52 7.05
C VAL A 25 -15.80 8.31 7.63
N VAL A 26 -15.19 7.62 8.60
CA VAL A 26 -15.81 6.50 9.33
C VAL A 26 -16.95 6.97 10.23
N LYS A 27 -16.76 8.08 10.96
CA LYS A 27 -17.80 8.62 11.84
C LYS A 27 -19.05 9.04 11.07
N ASP A 28 -18.87 9.53 9.85
CA ASP A 28 -19.95 9.96 8.97
C ASP A 28 -20.52 8.81 8.11
N GLY A 29 -20.03 7.57 8.25
CA GLY A 29 -20.39 6.42 7.43
C GLY A 29 -21.32 5.42 8.12
N VAL A 30 -22.26 4.83 7.37
CA VAL A 30 -23.08 3.70 7.82
C VAL A 30 -22.63 2.44 7.07
N GLY A 31 -21.84 1.60 7.73
CA GLY A 31 -21.61 0.19 7.35
C GLY A 31 -20.73 -0.10 6.12
N LYS A 32 -20.46 0.87 5.22
CA LYS A 32 -19.66 0.68 3.98
C LYS A 32 -18.31 1.39 3.97
N ASP A 33 -17.69 1.53 5.14
CA ASP A 33 -16.47 2.33 5.27
C ASP A 33 -15.31 1.81 4.43
N ARG A 34 -15.10 0.49 4.36
CA ARG A 34 -13.97 -0.10 3.62
C ARG A 34 -14.05 0.20 2.13
N GLU A 35 -15.18 -0.13 1.49
CA GLU A 35 -15.41 0.17 0.07
C GLU A 35 -15.32 1.68 -0.22
N LYS A 36 -15.81 2.52 0.71
CA LYS A 36 -15.68 3.98 0.60
C LYS A 36 -14.21 4.41 0.69
N MET A 37 -13.41 3.86 1.62
CA MET A 37 -11.97 4.14 1.72
C MET A 37 -11.23 3.71 0.47
N PHE A 38 -11.50 2.50 -0.03
CA PHE A 38 -10.90 2.00 -1.26
C PHE A 38 -11.16 2.95 -2.43
N ARG A 39 -12.43 3.33 -2.67
CA ARG A 39 -12.78 4.26 -3.75
C ARG A 39 -12.16 5.64 -3.61
N ILE A 40 -12.06 6.17 -2.38
CA ILE A 40 -11.34 7.43 -2.13
C ILE A 40 -9.87 7.25 -2.52
N GLY A 41 -9.27 6.13 -2.10
CA GLY A 41 -7.91 5.76 -2.46
C GLY A 41 -7.69 5.70 -3.96
N VAL A 42 -8.57 5.04 -4.72
CA VAL A 42 -8.48 4.95 -6.18
C VAL A 42 -8.41 6.33 -6.82
N ARG A 43 -9.29 7.26 -6.42
CA ARG A 43 -9.29 8.63 -6.95
C ARG A 43 -8.02 9.42 -6.61
N ILE A 44 -7.41 9.14 -5.45
CA ILE A 44 -6.11 9.71 -5.08
C ILE A 44 -5.02 9.11 -5.97
N GLY A 45 -5.02 7.78 -6.12
CA GLY A 45 -4.06 7.05 -6.95
C GLY A 45 -4.06 7.48 -8.41
N GLU A 46 -5.24 7.65 -9.01
CA GLU A 46 -5.40 8.14 -10.39
C GLU A 46 -4.75 9.51 -10.59
N ARG A 47 -4.82 10.40 -9.58
CA ARG A 47 -4.18 11.73 -9.62
C ARG A 47 -2.69 11.69 -9.33
N LEU A 48 -2.22 10.70 -8.57
CA LEU A 48 -0.80 10.48 -8.29
C LEU A 48 -0.09 9.74 -9.41
N ALA A 49 -0.82 9.01 -10.27
CA ALA A 49 -0.25 8.15 -11.29
C ALA A 49 0.69 8.91 -12.25
N ASP A 50 0.28 10.09 -12.71
CA ASP A 50 1.10 10.90 -13.63
C ASP A 50 2.41 11.37 -12.97
N ASP A 51 2.33 11.84 -11.72
CA ASP A 51 3.50 12.25 -10.93
C ASP A 51 4.45 11.08 -10.68
N PHE A 52 3.90 9.93 -10.28
CA PHE A 52 4.68 8.71 -10.08
C PHE A 52 5.33 8.23 -11.38
N PHE A 53 4.61 8.22 -12.50
CA PHE A 53 5.16 7.78 -13.78
C PHE A 53 6.21 8.72 -14.34
N PHE A 54 6.07 10.03 -14.08
CA PHE A 54 7.09 11.00 -14.46
C PHE A 54 8.38 10.84 -13.64
N THR A 55 8.26 10.58 -12.33
CA THR A 55 9.41 10.52 -11.41
C THR A 55 10.08 9.15 -11.35
N ALA A 56 9.30 8.08 -11.28
CA ALA A 56 9.78 6.70 -11.11
C ALA A 56 9.97 5.95 -12.44
N SER A 57 9.30 6.38 -13.52
CA SER A 57 9.36 5.74 -14.84
C SER A 57 9.26 4.20 -14.80
N PRO A 58 8.21 3.62 -14.18
CA PRO A 58 8.07 2.17 -14.08
C PRO A 58 7.96 1.53 -15.46
N GLY A 59 8.64 0.40 -15.66
CA GLY A 59 8.58 -0.37 -16.91
C GLY A 59 7.16 -0.84 -17.22
N LYS A 60 6.69 -0.71 -18.46
CA LYS A 60 5.32 -1.10 -18.85
C LYS A 60 5.37 -2.16 -19.96
N PRO A 61 4.47 -3.18 -19.97
CA PRO A 61 3.52 -3.53 -18.91
C PRO A 61 4.15 -4.48 -17.85
N MET A 62 3.68 -4.41 -16.60
CA MET A 62 4.19 -5.19 -15.45
C MET A 62 3.32 -6.41 -15.11
N SER A 63 3.95 -7.50 -14.71
CA SER A 63 3.34 -8.65 -14.04
C SER A 63 3.09 -8.39 -12.55
N LEU A 64 2.29 -9.22 -11.88
CA LEU A 64 2.03 -9.10 -10.42
C LEU A 64 3.31 -9.07 -9.57
N ALA A 65 4.31 -9.88 -9.95
CA ALA A 65 5.60 -9.93 -9.26
C ALA A 65 6.39 -8.63 -9.45
N GLU A 66 6.40 -8.08 -10.67
CA GLU A 66 7.03 -6.79 -10.98
C GLU A 66 6.33 -5.65 -10.22
N ILE A 67 5.00 -5.67 -10.13
CA ILE A 67 4.21 -4.70 -9.36
C ILE A 67 4.54 -4.79 -7.87
N SER A 68 4.53 -5.98 -7.28
CA SER A 68 4.80 -6.16 -5.85
C SER A 68 6.20 -5.63 -5.46
N LYS A 69 7.16 -5.87 -6.35
CA LYS A 69 8.51 -5.35 -6.23
C LYS A 69 8.54 -3.82 -6.34
N ASP A 70 7.95 -3.26 -7.39
CA ASP A 70 7.96 -1.80 -7.62
C ASP A 70 7.23 -1.03 -6.51
N VAL A 71 6.11 -1.56 -6.01
CA VAL A 71 5.42 -0.99 -4.85
C VAL A 71 6.36 -0.88 -3.65
N SER A 72 7.14 -1.92 -3.39
CA SER A 72 7.99 -2.00 -2.20
C SER A 72 9.31 -1.25 -2.33
N GLU A 73 9.92 -1.28 -3.51
CA GLU A 73 11.24 -0.70 -3.75
C GLU A 73 11.19 0.75 -4.23
N THR A 74 10.08 1.16 -4.85
CA THR A 74 9.92 2.45 -5.51
C THR A 74 8.80 3.29 -4.88
N PHE A 75 7.55 2.81 -4.93
CA PHE A 75 6.38 3.60 -4.51
C PHE A 75 6.38 3.97 -3.04
N PHE A 76 6.53 2.98 -2.16
CA PHE A 76 6.53 3.20 -0.71
C PHE A 76 7.71 4.07 -0.25
N PRO A 77 8.95 3.84 -0.73
CA PRO A 77 10.07 4.70 -0.40
C PRO A 77 9.86 6.15 -0.87
N HIS A 78 9.24 6.34 -2.03
CA HIS A 78 8.99 7.67 -2.57
C HIS A 78 7.93 8.45 -1.78
N TYR A 79 6.75 7.86 -1.54
CA TYR A 79 5.63 8.59 -0.93
C TYR A 79 5.56 8.47 0.59
N PHE A 80 6.11 7.42 1.19
CA PHE A 80 6.02 7.18 2.62
C PHE A 80 7.39 7.16 3.32
N SER A 81 8.50 7.28 2.58
CA SER A 81 9.86 7.11 3.14
C SER A 81 10.00 5.81 3.94
N PHE A 82 9.28 4.78 3.50
CA PHE A 82 9.19 3.47 4.13
C PHE A 82 9.47 2.40 3.10
N ARG A 83 10.19 1.33 3.46
CA ARG A 83 10.48 0.23 2.53
C ARG A 83 9.93 -1.08 3.09
N PRO A 84 8.74 -1.53 2.65
CA PRO A 84 8.21 -2.82 3.06
C PRO A 84 9.03 -3.95 2.43
N THR A 85 8.90 -5.14 3.00
CA THR A 85 9.42 -6.37 2.40
C THR A 85 8.35 -7.00 1.52
N TYR A 86 8.73 -7.60 0.40
CA TYR A 86 7.79 -8.30 -0.46
C TYR A 86 8.20 -9.75 -0.70
N ASN A 87 7.21 -10.62 -0.84
CA ASN A 87 7.39 -12.01 -1.23
C ASN A 87 6.15 -12.51 -1.98
N GLN A 88 6.30 -13.00 -3.21
CA GLN A 88 5.24 -13.68 -3.98
C GLN A 88 3.84 -13.00 -3.94
N GLY A 89 3.79 -11.69 -4.18
CA GLY A 89 2.51 -10.95 -4.17
C GLY A 89 2.10 -10.41 -2.81
N ILE A 90 2.82 -10.71 -1.73
CA ILE A 90 2.55 -10.19 -0.39
C ILE A 90 3.57 -9.09 -0.07
N ILE A 91 3.09 -7.95 0.38
CA ILE A 91 3.87 -6.79 0.81
C ILE A 91 3.67 -6.65 2.32
N ALA A 92 4.65 -7.09 3.11
CA ALA A 92 4.60 -7.04 4.56
C ALA A 92 5.01 -5.64 5.06
N LEU A 93 4.14 -5.03 5.86
CA LEU A 93 4.28 -3.64 6.29
C LEU A 93 4.90 -3.50 7.68
N LYS A 94 5.07 -4.59 8.44
CA LYS A 94 5.68 -4.59 9.79
C LYS A 94 5.20 -3.39 10.63
N LYS A 95 6.14 -2.60 11.18
CA LYS A 95 5.86 -1.34 11.90
C LYS A 95 5.72 -0.17 10.93
N PHE A 96 4.69 -0.18 10.08
CA PHE A 96 4.44 0.92 9.17
C PHE A 96 4.01 2.17 9.95
N PRO A 97 4.84 3.23 10.02
CA PRO A 97 4.61 4.26 11.03
C PRO A 97 3.35 5.11 10.78
N MET A 98 2.71 4.99 9.60
CA MET A 98 1.49 5.73 9.24
C MET A 98 0.31 5.25 10.06
N LEU A 99 0.41 4.03 10.58
CA LEU A 99 -0.61 3.36 11.36
C LEU A 99 -0.48 3.65 12.86
N GLN A 100 0.63 4.28 13.32
CA GLN A 100 0.94 4.40 14.75
C GLN A 100 -0.07 5.24 15.57
N TYR A 101 -0.85 6.11 14.92
CA TYR A 101 -1.80 7.00 15.58
C TYR A 101 -3.26 6.55 15.47
N THR A 102 -3.53 5.40 14.85
CA THR A 102 -4.89 4.92 14.60
C THR A 102 -5.13 3.54 15.21
N ARG A 103 -6.39 3.24 15.54
CA ARG A 103 -6.87 1.88 15.87
C ARG A 103 -7.76 1.32 14.75
N LYS A 104 -7.65 1.89 13.55
CA LYS A 104 -8.42 1.57 12.34
C LYS A 104 -7.48 1.23 11.20
N GLU A 105 -6.41 0.52 11.51
CA GLU A 105 -5.29 0.15 10.65
C GLU A 105 -5.79 -0.48 9.35
N LYS A 106 -6.69 -1.46 9.42
CA LYS A 106 -7.28 -2.09 8.23
C LYS A 106 -8.00 -1.10 7.31
N LYS A 107 -8.69 -0.09 7.84
CA LYS A 107 -9.36 0.95 7.03
C LYS A 107 -8.35 1.93 6.41
N CYS A 108 -7.28 2.24 7.13
CA CYS A 108 -6.15 2.99 6.61
C CYS A 108 -5.47 2.24 5.46
N LEU A 109 -5.24 0.95 5.60
CA LEU A 109 -4.64 0.13 4.56
C LEU A 109 -5.56 -0.05 3.35
N GLU A 110 -6.87 -0.12 3.57
CA GLU A 110 -7.85 -0.18 2.48
C GLU A 110 -7.77 1.02 1.54
N MET A 111 -7.56 2.23 2.07
CA MET A 111 -7.35 3.41 1.22
C MET A 111 -6.02 3.32 0.47
N ILE A 112 -4.96 2.82 1.11
CA ILE A 112 -3.66 2.62 0.42
C ILE A 112 -3.80 1.60 -0.70
N CYS A 113 -4.53 0.50 -0.48
CA CYS A 113 -4.86 -0.47 -1.53
C CYS A 113 -5.58 0.19 -2.70
N GLY A 114 -6.54 1.09 -2.42
CA GLY A 114 -7.19 1.90 -3.43
C GLY A 114 -6.21 2.79 -4.21
N ILE A 115 -5.30 3.48 -3.51
CA ILE A 115 -4.25 4.32 -4.14
C ILE A 115 -3.41 3.47 -5.09
N LEU A 116 -2.93 2.32 -4.62
CA LEU A 116 -2.13 1.39 -5.43
C LEU A 116 -2.91 0.89 -6.66
N LYS A 117 -4.20 0.56 -6.51
CA LYS A 117 -5.05 0.22 -7.66
C LYS A 117 -5.10 1.39 -8.65
N GLY A 118 -5.39 2.61 -8.21
CA GLY A 118 -5.44 3.79 -9.09
C GLY A 118 -4.13 4.04 -9.85
N VAL A 119 -2.98 3.85 -9.20
CA VAL A 119 -1.66 4.01 -9.83
C VAL A 119 -1.38 2.87 -10.81
N TYR A 120 -1.43 1.61 -10.35
CA TYR A 120 -0.90 0.49 -11.11
C TYR A 120 -1.86 -0.09 -12.16
N ASN A 121 -3.16 0.25 -12.11
CA ASN A 121 -4.14 -0.25 -13.08
C ASN A 121 -3.81 0.15 -14.53
N HIS A 122 -3.05 1.24 -14.74
CA HIS A 122 -2.66 1.71 -16.06
C HIS A 122 -1.39 1.06 -16.61
N VAL A 123 -0.68 0.25 -15.83
CA VAL A 123 0.63 -0.33 -16.18
C VAL A 123 0.70 -1.83 -16.02
N SER A 124 -0.35 -2.45 -15.52
CA SER A 124 -0.42 -3.90 -15.37
C SER A 124 -0.72 -4.61 -16.68
N LYS A 125 -0.18 -5.82 -16.83
CA LYS A 125 -0.55 -6.81 -17.87
C LYS A 125 -1.91 -7.45 -17.60
N GLU A 126 -2.27 -7.57 -16.32
CA GLU A 126 -3.45 -8.30 -15.81
C GLU A 126 -4.37 -7.34 -15.05
N ASP A 127 -5.64 -7.69 -14.84
CA ASP A 127 -6.49 -6.91 -13.94
C ASP A 127 -6.06 -7.19 -12.50
N ILE A 128 -5.49 -6.20 -11.82
CA ILE A 128 -4.88 -6.41 -10.49
C ILE A 128 -5.80 -6.00 -9.36
N TRP A 129 -5.71 -6.65 -8.22
CA TRP A 129 -6.40 -6.25 -7.01
C TRP A 129 -5.43 -6.15 -5.83
N PHE A 130 -5.61 -5.12 -5.00
CA PHE A 130 -4.85 -4.94 -3.77
C PHE A 130 -5.79 -5.16 -2.59
N GLU A 131 -5.39 -6.04 -1.67
CA GLU A 131 -6.17 -6.40 -0.50
C GLU A 131 -5.40 -6.08 0.79
N ALA A 132 -6.04 -5.35 1.70
CA ALA A 132 -5.54 -5.14 3.05
C ALA A 132 -5.84 -6.36 3.92
N SER A 133 -4.79 -7.05 4.36
CA SER A 133 -4.88 -8.23 5.21
C SER A 133 -3.96 -8.14 6.43
N GLU A 134 -4.05 -9.16 7.27
CA GLU A 134 -3.19 -9.40 8.41
C GLU A 134 -2.71 -10.85 8.32
N ASP A 135 -1.40 -11.05 8.39
CA ASP A 135 -0.78 -12.38 8.39
C ASP A 135 0.18 -12.48 9.59
N SER A 136 0.02 -13.53 10.39
CA SER A 136 0.83 -13.78 11.58
C SER A 136 0.94 -12.59 12.56
N GLY A 137 -0.09 -11.74 12.62
CA GLY A 137 -0.14 -10.54 13.48
C GLY A 137 0.51 -9.29 12.87
N GLU A 138 0.99 -9.36 11.63
CA GLU A 138 1.52 -8.22 10.89
C GLU A 138 0.58 -7.81 9.76
N TYR A 139 0.40 -6.50 9.58
CA TYR A 139 -0.38 -5.98 8.47
C TYR A 139 0.37 -6.15 7.14
N CYS A 140 -0.36 -6.56 6.11
CA CYS A 140 0.18 -6.74 4.77
C CYS A 140 -0.80 -6.25 3.69
N ILE A 141 -0.24 -6.00 2.51
CA ILE A 141 -1.01 -5.77 1.28
C ILE A 141 -0.75 -6.96 0.37
N ILE A 142 -1.82 -7.62 -0.08
CA ILE A 142 -1.75 -8.73 -1.03
C ILE A 142 -2.11 -8.20 -2.41
N VAL A 143 -1.26 -8.51 -3.39
CA VAL A 143 -1.43 -8.21 -4.81
C VAL A 143 -1.93 -9.48 -5.50
N ARG A 144 -3.11 -9.42 -6.13
CA ARG A 144 -3.76 -10.56 -6.79
C ARG A 144 -4.16 -10.22 -8.22
N ASP A 145 -4.35 -11.24 -9.04
CA ASP A 145 -5.17 -11.14 -10.25
C ASP A 145 -6.65 -11.06 -9.82
N ALA A 146 -7.38 -10.09 -10.35
CA ALA A 146 -8.81 -9.89 -10.13
C ALA A 146 -9.65 -11.05 -10.68
N GLY A 147 -9.10 -11.83 -11.63
CA GLY A 147 -9.69 -13.07 -12.14
C GLY A 147 -9.63 -14.27 -11.19
N CYS A 148 -8.75 -14.25 -10.18
CA CYS A 148 -8.65 -15.31 -9.17
C CYS A 148 -9.47 -14.97 -7.92
N ALA A 149 -10.66 -15.57 -7.81
CA ALA A 149 -11.59 -15.38 -6.70
C ALA A 149 -10.99 -15.70 -5.30
N MET A 150 -11.07 -14.70 -4.41
CA MET A 150 -11.60 -14.73 -3.03
C MET A 150 -11.38 -15.98 -2.15
N ASP A 151 -10.16 -16.48 -2.01
CA ASP A 151 -9.78 -17.25 -0.81
C ASP A 151 -8.50 -16.67 -0.18
N PRO A 152 -8.48 -16.46 1.15
CA PRO A 152 -7.31 -15.97 1.86
C PRO A 152 -6.21 -17.04 1.80
N VAL A 153 -5.30 -16.87 0.85
CA VAL A 153 -4.06 -17.64 0.79
C VAL A 153 -3.24 -17.31 2.04
N VAL A 154 -3.31 -18.18 3.04
CA VAL A 154 -2.40 -18.20 4.20
C VAL A 154 -1.07 -18.75 3.70
N MET A 155 -0.14 -17.88 3.33
CA MET A 155 1.24 -18.27 3.05
C MET A 155 2.07 -18.06 4.31
N LYS A 156 2.66 -19.15 4.82
CA LYS A 156 3.60 -19.08 5.94
C LYS A 156 4.89 -18.42 5.45
N PHE A 157 5.27 -17.29 6.06
CA PHE A 157 6.63 -16.81 5.96
C PHE A 157 7.56 -17.88 6.55
N SER A 158 8.42 -18.45 5.71
CA SER A 158 9.46 -19.36 6.17
C SER A 158 10.52 -18.51 6.86
N ASP A 159 10.55 -18.53 8.19
CA ASP A 159 11.69 -18.06 8.97
C ASP A 159 12.86 -19.03 8.74
N ASP A 160 13.58 -18.85 7.63
CA ASP A 160 14.87 -19.50 7.41
C ASP A 160 15.96 -18.43 7.23
N LEU A 161 16.36 -17.88 8.37
CA LEU A 161 17.64 -17.19 8.54
C LEU A 161 18.44 -17.89 9.64
N GLY A 162 19.09 -18.98 9.24
CA GLY A 162 20.46 -19.34 9.58
C GLY A 162 20.84 -19.39 11.07
N GLU A 163 20.72 -20.58 11.66
CA GLU A 163 21.71 -21.03 12.63
C GLU A 163 22.86 -21.69 11.86
N LYS A 164 23.93 -20.92 11.63
CA LYS A 164 25.26 -21.51 11.43
C LYS A 164 25.85 -21.79 12.81
N ASN A 165 26.02 -23.05 13.15
CA ASN A 165 27.07 -23.51 14.05
C ASN A 165 28.18 -24.14 13.21
#